data_AF-A0A523RZ30-F1
#
_entry.id   AF-A0A523RZ30-F1
#
_cell.length_a   1.000
_cell.length_b   1.000
_cell.length_c   1.000
_cell.angle_alpha   90.00
_cell.angle_beta   90.00
_cell.angle_gamma   90.00
#
_symmetry.space_group_name_H-M   'P 1'
#
loop_
_entity.id
_entity.type
_entity.pdbx_description
1 polymer ?
#
loop_
_entity_poly.entity_id
_entity_poly.type
_entity_poly.pdbx_seq_one_letter_code
_entity_poly.pdbx_strand_id
1 'polypeptide(L)'
;TVDKNLQVIDRRAGRLKDEGAELAKSLQGMRVEGVEVIFLPSTEHRGTLVLRGNGLSPAISDTDSHSSEPFPVMESKPEENTEEAKRTARIVNKVVKESKAILSSHPLNKKREEEGKLPANIILTRGAGIYEKVESLEDRYGFSSCCIAGSALYKGVAKYVGMEVPHVEGATGRLDTDIEAKAEAAREALRKFDFVFVHVKGADNASHDGNLEGKLLMVEKVNRLAEILSKEDAYLIITADHSTPLSIRRHSSDPVPVLIYGDGTRRDKVQSFDEVSVSLGCLGHLTGIELNRTIVDLMGCGHMVGS
;
A
#
# COMPACT_ATOMS: atom_id res chain seq x y z
N THR A 1 -10.82 -2.85 -20.18
CA THR A 1 -11.36 -3.17 -21.50
C THR A 1 -12.29 -2.07 -21.94
N VAL A 2 -12.01 -1.52 -23.12
CA VAL A 2 -12.91 -0.59 -23.81
C VAL A 2 -13.43 -1.20 -25.09
N ASP A 3 -14.65 -0.84 -25.47
CA ASP A 3 -15.23 -1.20 -26.76
C ASP A 3 -14.75 -0.29 -27.91
N LYS A 4 -15.37 -0.45 -29.08
CA LYS A 4 -15.12 0.36 -30.29
C LYS A 4 -15.46 1.84 -30.11
N ASN A 5 -16.37 2.17 -29.18
CA ASN A 5 -16.83 3.53 -28.89
C ASN A 5 -16.12 4.16 -27.69
N LEU A 6 -15.01 3.55 -27.21
CA LEU A 6 -14.28 3.98 -26.00
C LEU A 6 -15.13 3.91 -24.71
N GLN A 7 -16.16 3.07 -24.69
CA GLN A 7 -16.88 2.75 -23.45
C GLN A 7 -16.09 1.69 -22.67
N VAL A 8 -15.78 2.00 -21.42
CA VAL A 8 -15.16 1.06 -20.48
C VAL A 8 -16.20 0.03 -20.07
N ILE A 9 -16.14 -1.16 -20.67
CA ILE A 9 -17.05 -2.27 -20.36
C ILE A 9 -16.57 -3.13 -19.19
N ASP A 10 -15.27 -3.10 -18.89
CA ASP A 10 -14.71 -3.74 -17.71
C ASP A 10 -13.41 -3.03 -17.32
N ARG A 11 -13.33 -2.52 -16.08
CA ARG A 11 -12.19 -1.74 -15.59
C ARG A 11 -10.96 -2.58 -15.26
N ARG A 12 -11.09 -3.90 -15.25
CA ARG A 12 -10.11 -4.87 -14.74
C ARG A 12 -9.67 -5.86 -15.82
N ALA A 13 -10.23 -5.78 -17.02
CA ALA A 13 -10.08 -6.77 -18.08
C ALA A 13 -10.31 -8.21 -17.57
N GLY A 14 -11.33 -8.41 -16.73
CA GLY A 14 -11.64 -9.70 -16.14
C GLY A 14 -10.62 -10.20 -15.11
N ARG A 15 -9.82 -9.29 -14.51
CA ARG A 15 -8.70 -9.58 -13.61
C ARG A 15 -7.67 -10.49 -14.27
N LEU A 16 -6.74 -9.88 -15.00
CA LEU A 16 -5.58 -10.55 -15.59
C LEU A 16 -4.93 -11.51 -14.58
N LYS A 17 -4.39 -12.63 -15.04
CA LYS A 17 -3.63 -13.53 -14.18
C LYS A 17 -2.16 -13.16 -14.23
N ASP A 18 -1.45 -13.68 -15.23
CA ASP A 18 0.01 -13.56 -15.34
C ASP A 18 0.45 -12.71 -16.55
N GLU A 19 -0.53 -12.19 -17.28
CA GLU A 19 -0.37 -11.51 -18.58
C GLU A 19 0.08 -10.05 -18.45
N GLY A 20 -0.09 -9.45 -17.26
CA GLY A 20 0.20 -8.03 -17.02
C GLY A 20 1.65 -7.65 -17.31
N ALA A 21 2.60 -8.54 -17.03
CA ALA A 21 4.03 -8.29 -17.28
C ALA A 21 4.36 -8.20 -18.76
N GLU A 22 3.73 -9.03 -19.60
CA GLU A 22 3.95 -9.00 -21.05
C GLU A 22 3.33 -7.74 -21.67
N LEU A 23 2.09 -7.40 -21.30
CA LEU A 23 1.44 -6.18 -21.75
C LEU A 23 2.21 -4.92 -21.34
N ALA A 24 2.72 -4.88 -20.10
CA ALA A 24 3.52 -3.76 -19.61
C ALA A 24 4.84 -3.60 -20.38
N LYS A 25 5.47 -4.68 -20.84
CA LYS A 25 6.68 -4.60 -21.68
C LYS A 25 6.42 -3.86 -22.99
N SER A 26 5.25 -4.07 -23.59
CA SER A 26 4.88 -3.38 -24.85
C SER A 26 4.71 -1.86 -24.70
N LEU A 27 4.56 -1.37 -23.47
CA LEU A 27 4.39 0.05 -23.16
C LEU A 27 5.70 0.75 -22.79
N GLN A 28 6.82 0.02 -22.70
CA GLN A 28 8.11 0.60 -22.32
C GLN A 28 8.71 1.44 -23.44
N GLY A 29 9.51 2.45 -23.07
CA GLY A 29 10.18 3.35 -24.02
C GLY A 29 9.31 4.50 -24.52
N MET A 30 8.03 4.57 -24.12
CA MET A 30 7.14 5.66 -24.46
C MET A 30 7.65 7.00 -23.88
N ARG A 31 7.62 8.04 -24.72
CA ARG A 31 7.97 9.42 -24.34
C ARG A 31 6.96 10.39 -24.90
N VAL A 32 6.45 11.28 -24.05
CA VAL A 32 5.46 12.28 -24.43
C VAL A 32 5.93 13.64 -23.94
N GLU A 33 6.11 14.60 -24.85
CA GLU A 33 6.52 15.98 -24.50
C GLU A 33 7.80 16.04 -23.63
N GLY A 34 8.76 15.16 -23.91
CA GLY A 34 10.03 15.07 -23.17
C GLY A 34 9.92 14.37 -21.81
N VAL A 35 8.74 13.88 -21.43
CA VAL A 35 8.49 13.09 -20.21
C VAL A 35 8.62 11.61 -20.53
N GLU A 36 9.41 10.91 -19.74
CA GLU A 36 9.53 9.45 -19.78
C GLU A 36 8.28 8.84 -19.16
N VAL A 37 7.69 7.86 -19.85
CA VAL A 37 6.50 7.15 -19.43
C VAL A 37 6.88 5.71 -19.09
N ILE A 38 6.70 5.34 -17.82
CA ILE A 38 7.02 4.01 -17.33
C ILE A 38 5.74 3.39 -16.79
N PHE A 39 5.38 2.21 -17.28
CA PHE A 39 4.27 1.45 -16.74
C PHE A 39 4.78 0.19 -16.05
N LEU A 40 4.52 0.08 -14.75
CA LEU A 40 4.91 -1.08 -13.94
C LEU A 40 3.68 -1.94 -13.63
N PRO A 41 3.67 -3.21 -14.03
CA PRO A 41 2.57 -4.12 -13.71
C PRO A 41 2.61 -4.50 -12.21
N SER A 42 1.46 -4.83 -11.66
CA SER A 42 1.30 -5.36 -10.31
C SER A 42 0.32 -6.54 -10.34
N THR A 43 -0.24 -6.91 -9.19
CA THR A 43 -1.15 -8.05 -9.08
C THR A 43 -2.44 -7.83 -9.87
N GLU A 44 -2.78 -8.82 -10.69
CA GLU A 44 -3.95 -8.83 -11.57
C GLU A 44 -3.93 -7.67 -12.60
N HIS A 45 -4.95 -6.82 -12.56
CA HIS A 45 -5.17 -5.69 -13.45
C HIS A 45 -4.46 -4.41 -12.99
N ARG A 46 -3.82 -4.45 -11.82
CA ARG A 46 -3.21 -3.28 -11.20
C ARG A 46 -1.88 -2.97 -11.88
N GLY A 47 -1.56 -1.69 -11.96
CA GLY A 47 -0.26 -1.21 -12.39
C GLY A 47 -0.05 0.23 -11.95
N THR A 48 1.18 0.70 -12.06
CA THR A 48 1.57 2.06 -11.72
C THR A 48 2.12 2.73 -12.97
N LEU A 49 1.50 3.85 -13.34
CA LEU A 49 2.03 4.75 -14.36
C LEU A 49 2.93 5.77 -13.66
N VAL A 50 4.21 5.78 -14.01
CA VAL A 50 5.19 6.77 -13.55
C VAL A 50 5.52 7.68 -14.71
N LEU A 51 5.26 8.97 -14.52
CA LEU A 51 5.70 10.04 -15.40
C LEU A 51 6.97 10.65 -14.81
N ARG A 52 8.09 10.55 -15.53
CA ARG A 52 9.38 11.10 -15.07
C ARG A 52 9.82 12.24 -15.97
N GLY A 53 9.88 13.44 -15.40
CA GLY A 53 10.30 14.66 -16.09
C GLY A 53 9.98 15.90 -15.25
N ASN A 54 10.44 17.06 -15.73
CA ASN A 54 10.20 18.35 -15.06
C ASN A 54 8.80 18.88 -15.38
N GLY A 55 8.27 19.79 -14.54
CA GLY A 55 7.02 20.51 -14.80
C GLY A 55 5.80 19.60 -14.85
N LEU A 56 5.73 18.65 -13.91
CA LEU A 56 4.60 17.74 -13.71
C LEU A 56 3.84 18.14 -12.44
N SER A 57 2.54 17.91 -12.42
CA SER A 57 1.68 18.20 -11.27
C SER A 57 0.73 17.04 -10.99
N PRO A 58 0.48 16.70 -9.71
CA PRO A 58 -0.50 15.69 -9.35
C PRO A 58 -1.95 16.20 -9.44
N ALA A 59 -2.16 17.51 -9.61
CA ALA A 59 -3.48 18.14 -9.63
C ALA A 59 -4.22 17.91 -10.97
N ILE A 60 -4.52 16.65 -11.25
CA ILE A 60 -5.21 16.19 -12.45
C ILE A 60 -6.27 15.14 -12.11
N SER A 61 -7.37 15.16 -12.85
CA SER A 61 -8.45 14.19 -12.65
C SER A 61 -8.12 12.82 -13.25
N ASP A 62 -8.75 11.79 -12.69
CA ASP A 62 -8.67 10.40 -13.17
C ASP A 62 -9.18 10.23 -14.61
N THR A 63 -8.69 9.20 -15.31
CA THR A 63 -9.25 8.75 -16.60
C THR A 63 -10.20 7.55 -16.44
N ASP A 64 -10.22 6.94 -15.25
CA ASP A 64 -11.23 5.96 -14.83
C ASP A 64 -12.47 6.69 -14.32
N SER A 65 -13.67 6.32 -14.80
CA SER A 65 -14.95 6.90 -14.38
C SER A 65 -15.43 6.42 -13.00
N HIS A 66 -14.79 5.39 -12.45
CA HIS A 66 -15.19 4.69 -11.22
C HIS A 66 -16.52 3.94 -11.30
N SER A 67 -17.20 3.97 -12.45
CA SER A 67 -18.49 3.33 -12.68
C SER A 67 -18.39 1.80 -12.70
N SER A 68 -19.46 1.13 -12.23
CA SER A 68 -19.68 -0.31 -12.48
C SER A 68 -20.38 -0.56 -13.82
N GLU A 69 -21.09 0.44 -14.32
CA GLU A 69 -21.76 0.42 -15.63
C GLU A 69 -20.83 0.89 -16.74
N PRO A 70 -21.06 0.48 -18.01
CA PRO A 70 -20.34 1.01 -19.16
C PRO A 70 -20.33 2.53 -19.18
N PHE A 71 -19.13 3.11 -19.23
CA PHE A 71 -18.93 4.56 -19.17
C PHE A 71 -17.75 4.97 -20.07
N PRO A 72 -17.77 6.13 -20.74
CA PRO A 72 -16.65 6.56 -21.57
C PRO A 72 -15.35 6.69 -20.74
N VAL A 73 -14.20 6.42 -21.38
CA VAL A 73 -12.91 6.80 -20.80
C VAL A 73 -12.93 8.31 -20.54
N MET A 74 -12.63 8.70 -19.30
CA MET A 74 -12.63 10.11 -18.92
C MET A 74 -11.39 10.80 -19.48
N GLU A 75 -11.58 12.03 -19.97
CA GLU A 75 -10.45 12.91 -20.25
C GLU A 75 -9.90 13.42 -18.92
N SER A 76 -8.59 13.24 -18.69
CA SER A 76 -7.90 13.86 -17.57
C SER A 76 -7.90 15.37 -17.75
N LYS A 77 -8.33 16.09 -16.71
CA LYS A 77 -8.41 17.55 -16.69
C LYS A 77 -7.53 18.09 -15.58
N PRO A 78 -6.93 19.28 -15.74
CA PRO A 78 -6.28 19.95 -14.64
C PRO A 78 -7.31 20.31 -13.56
N GLU A 79 -6.99 19.99 -12.31
CA GLU A 79 -7.81 20.38 -11.14
C GLU A 79 -7.40 21.77 -10.62
N GLU A 80 -6.20 22.23 -10.99
CA GLU A 80 -5.68 23.55 -10.70
C GLU A 80 -5.35 24.31 -11.99
N ASN A 81 -5.46 25.65 -11.95
CA ASN A 81 -5.11 26.49 -13.10
C ASN A 81 -3.61 26.80 -13.17
N THR A 82 -2.78 25.74 -13.21
CA THR A 82 -1.32 25.83 -13.38
C THR A 82 -0.91 25.26 -14.74
N GLU A 83 0.24 25.70 -15.27
CA GLU A 83 0.74 25.18 -16.56
C GLU A 83 1.21 23.73 -16.42
N GLU A 84 1.72 23.35 -15.26
CA GLU A 84 2.12 22.00 -14.90
C GLU A 84 0.92 21.04 -14.87
N ALA A 85 -0.21 21.43 -14.27
CA ALA A 85 -1.43 20.62 -14.25
C ALA A 85 -2.00 20.44 -15.66
N LYS A 86 -2.10 21.54 -16.44
CA LYS A 86 -2.55 21.49 -17.84
C LYS A 86 -1.65 20.60 -18.69
N ARG A 87 -0.33 20.71 -18.52
CA ARG A 87 0.65 19.88 -19.23
C ARG A 87 0.53 18.42 -18.83
N THR A 88 0.42 18.12 -17.54
CA THR A 88 0.33 16.73 -17.06
C THR A 88 -0.96 16.06 -17.54
N ALA A 89 -2.10 16.75 -17.47
CA ALA A 89 -3.37 16.25 -17.99
C ALA A 89 -3.29 15.90 -19.49
N ARG A 90 -2.70 16.79 -20.31
CA ARG A 90 -2.45 16.52 -21.74
C ARG A 90 -1.53 15.32 -21.96
N ILE A 91 -0.46 15.19 -21.18
CA ILE A 91 0.46 14.04 -21.26
C ILE A 91 -0.28 12.74 -20.93
N VAL A 92 -1.04 12.70 -19.83
CA VAL A 92 -1.82 11.52 -19.44
C VAL A 92 -2.82 11.13 -20.53
N ASN A 93 -3.54 12.09 -21.10
CA ASN A 93 -4.49 11.82 -22.20
C ASN A 93 -3.80 11.23 -23.44
N LYS A 94 -2.59 11.71 -23.78
CA LYS A 94 -1.78 11.15 -24.86
C LYS A 94 -1.31 9.73 -24.54
N VAL A 95 -0.82 9.49 -23.32
CA VAL A 95 -0.41 8.15 -22.86
C VAL A 95 -1.57 7.17 -22.91
N VAL A 96 -2.75 7.53 -22.41
CA VAL A 96 -3.94 6.67 -22.43
C VAL A 96 -4.33 6.33 -23.87
N LYS A 97 -4.35 7.33 -24.76
CA LYS A 97 -4.64 7.13 -26.18
C LYS A 97 -3.61 6.21 -26.86
N GLU A 98 -2.33 6.42 -26.60
CA GLU A 98 -1.25 5.61 -27.18
C GLU A 98 -1.26 4.18 -26.62
N SER A 99 -1.52 4.02 -25.33
CA SER A 99 -1.70 2.71 -24.70
C SER A 99 -2.81 1.91 -25.37
N LYS A 100 -3.92 2.57 -25.78
CA LYS A 100 -4.98 1.89 -26.52
C LYS A 100 -4.49 1.36 -27.85
N ALA A 101 -3.76 2.17 -28.62
CA ALA A 101 -3.25 1.78 -29.93
C ALA A 101 -2.29 0.58 -29.83
N ILE A 102 -1.37 0.62 -28.87
CA ILE A 102 -0.40 -0.46 -28.62
C ILE A 102 -1.12 -1.72 -28.15
N LEU A 103 -1.93 -1.61 -27.08
CA LEU A 103 -2.52 -2.78 -26.44
C LEU A 103 -3.62 -3.43 -27.29
N SER A 104 -4.39 -2.67 -28.06
CA SER A 104 -5.45 -3.24 -28.93
C SER A 104 -4.88 -4.12 -30.05
N SER A 105 -3.65 -3.86 -30.49
CA SER A 105 -2.99 -4.65 -31.53
C SER A 105 -2.10 -5.78 -30.99
N HIS A 106 -1.93 -5.85 -29.66
CA HIS A 106 -1.04 -6.80 -29.00
C HIS A 106 -1.48 -8.26 -29.22
N PRO A 107 -0.58 -9.19 -29.61
CA PRO A 107 -0.92 -10.59 -29.86
C PRO A 107 -1.66 -11.27 -28.70
N LEU A 108 -1.25 -10.99 -27.46
CA LEU A 108 -1.91 -11.50 -26.26
C LEU A 108 -3.38 -11.07 -26.17
N ASN A 109 -3.72 -9.83 -26.51
CA ASN A 109 -5.11 -9.39 -26.49
C ASN A 109 -5.94 -10.02 -27.62
N LYS A 110 -5.36 -10.23 -28.81
CA LYS A 110 -6.02 -10.98 -29.87
C LYS A 110 -6.35 -12.41 -29.44
N LYS A 111 -5.39 -13.09 -28.81
CA LYS A 111 -5.60 -14.43 -28.24
C LYS A 111 -6.68 -14.44 -27.16
N ARG A 112 -6.71 -13.43 -26.29
CA ARG A 112 -7.77 -13.29 -25.28
C ARG A 112 -9.15 -13.19 -25.93
N GLU A 113 -9.28 -12.39 -26.98
CA GLU A 113 -10.54 -12.24 -27.72
C GLU A 113 -10.97 -13.56 -28.38
N GLU A 114 -10.03 -14.30 -29.00
CA GLU A 114 -10.29 -15.63 -29.57
C GLU A 114 -10.77 -16.64 -28.51
N GLU A 115 -10.27 -16.52 -27.28
CA GLU A 115 -10.68 -17.34 -26.13
C GLU A 115 -11.96 -16.82 -25.44
N GLY A 116 -12.61 -15.78 -25.97
CA GLY A 116 -13.80 -15.16 -25.37
C GLY A 116 -13.54 -14.38 -24.08
N LYS A 117 -12.26 -14.08 -23.78
CA LYS A 117 -11.84 -13.27 -22.63
C LYS A 117 -11.81 -11.79 -22.99
N LEU A 118 -12.01 -10.95 -21.98
CA LEU A 118 -11.95 -9.50 -22.14
C LEU A 118 -10.50 -9.03 -22.37
N PRO A 119 -10.20 -8.27 -23.44
CA PRO A 119 -8.84 -7.79 -23.71
C PRO A 119 -8.46 -6.64 -22.77
N ALA A 120 -7.21 -6.61 -22.30
CA ALA A 120 -6.63 -5.49 -21.57
C ALA A 120 -6.06 -4.46 -22.57
N ASN A 121 -6.97 -3.76 -23.24
CA ASN A 121 -6.67 -2.94 -24.42
C ASN A 121 -6.51 -1.44 -24.14
N ILE A 122 -6.43 -1.00 -22.89
CA ILE A 122 -6.19 0.41 -22.52
C ILE A 122 -5.72 0.51 -21.06
N ILE A 123 -4.92 1.53 -20.74
CA ILE A 123 -4.63 1.93 -19.36
C ILE A 123 -5.70 2.91 -18.87
N LEU A 124 -6.24 2.67 -17.68
CA LEU A 124 -7.05 3.63 -16.93
C LEU A 124 -6.23 4.12 -15.73
N THR A 125 -6.15 5.43 -15.53
CA THR A 125 -5.33 6.05 -14.48
C THR A 125 -6.20 6.58 -13.35
N ARG A 126 -5.73 6.39 -12.12
CA ARG A 126 -6.39 6.82 -10.89
C ARG A 126 -5.37 7.34 -9.88
N GLY A 127 -5.76 8.32 -9.08
CA GLY A 127 -5.02 8.76 -7.89
C GLY A 127 -3.67 9.35 -8.24
N ALA A 128 -3.67 10.43 -9.02
CA ALA A 128 -2.45 11.15 -9.34
C ALA A 128 -1.74 11.63 -8.06
N GLY A 129 -0.44 11.42 -8.00
CA GLY A 129 0.41 11.79 -6.87
C GLY A 129 1.78 12.21 -7.37
N ILE A 130 2.49 12.98 -6.56
CA ILE A 130 3.83 13.45 -6.86
C ILE A 130 4.79 12.89 -5.82
N TYR A 131 5.95 12.44 -6.28
CA TYR A 131 7.02 12.05 -5.38
C TYR A 131 7.68 13.32 -4.83
N GLU A 132 7.62 13.48 -3.52
CA GLU A 132 8.39 14.50 -2.81
C GLU A 132 9.44 13.80 -1.96
N LYS A 133 10.64 14.36 -1.88
CA LYS A 133 11.64 13.78 -0.97
C LYS A 133 11.24 14.14 0.46
N VAL A 134 11.02 13.13 1.29
CA VAL A 134 10.91 13.30 2.74
C VAL A 134 12.24 12.94 3.41
N GLU A 135 12.44 13.44 4.62
CA GLU A 135 13.52 12.96 5.48
C GLU A 135 13.32 11.48 5.79
N SER A 136 14.42 10.71 5.80
CA SER A 136 14.36 9.33 6.28
C SER A 136 14.12 9.30 7.80
N LEU A 137 13.70 8.14 8.32
CA LEU A 137 13.61 7.95 9.77
C LEU A 137 14.98 8.12 10.45
N GLU A 138 16.06 7.70 9.79
CA GLU A 138 17.42 7.87 10.27
C GLU A 138 17.81 9.37 10.31
N ASP A 139 17.56 10.13 9.24
CA ASP A 139 17.85 11.56 9.21
C ASP A 139 17.04 12.33 10.26
N ARG A 140 15.78 11.95 10.47
CA ARG A 140 14.85 12.67 11.34
C ARG A 140 14.99 12.32 12.81
N TYR A 141 15.23 11.05 13.12
CA TYR A 141 15.18 10.51 14.49
C TYR A 141 16.46 9.81 14.92
N GLY A 142 17.44 9.62 14.02
CA GLY A 142 18.76 9.09 14.37
C GLY A 142 18.82 7.59 14.58
N PHE A 143 17.83 6.82 14.12
CA PHE A 143 17.81 5.36 14.28
C PHE A 143 17.68 4.62 12.95
N SER A 144 18.33 3.46 12.88
CA SER A 144 18.27 2.56 11.72
C SER A 144 16.98 1.73 11.76
N SER A 145 16.40 1.43 10.60
CA SER A 145 15.10 0.77 10.56
C SER A 145 14.88 -0.17 9.37
N CYS A 146 14.05 -1.18 9.58
CA CYS A 146 13.62 -2.09 8.52
C CYS A 146 12.12 -2.44 8.58
N CYS A 147 11.55 -2.84 7.44
CA CYS A 147 10.15 -3.23 7.29
C CYS A 147 10.03 -4.65 6.74
N ILE A 148 9.38 -5.52 7.52
CA ILE A 148 9.00 -6.87 7.14
C ILE A 148 7.53 -6.87 6.75
N ALA A 149 7.27 -6.86 5.44
CA ALA A 149 5.92 -6.83 4.90
C ALA A 149 5.74 -7.82 3.75
N GLY A 150 4.49 -8.17 3.45
CA GLY A 150 4.17 -8.97 2.26
C GLY A 150 3.82 -8.13 1.04
N SER A 151 2.83 -7.25 1.18
CA SER A 151 2.30 -6.43 0.09
C SER A 151 3.23 -5.27 -0.31
N ALA A 152 3.22 -4.94 -1.60
CA ALA A 152 4.08 -3.92 -2.20
C ALA A 152 3.84 -2.50 -1.66
N LEU A 153 2.60 -2.17 -1.25
CA LEU A 153 2.27 -0.82 -0.76
C LEU A 153 3.10 -0.46 0.48
N TYR A 154 3.09 -1.32 1.49
CA TYR A 154 3.81 -1.10 2.75
C TYR A 154 5.33 -1.11 2.55
N LYS A 155 5.83 -1.96 1.65
CA LYS A 155 7.24 -1.94 1.24
C LYS A 155 7.61 -0.62 0.57
N GLY A 156 6.71 -0.07 -0.26
CA GLY A 156 6.89 1.22 -0.92
C GLY A 156 6.95 2.38 0.08
N VAL A 157 6.01 2.43 1.02
CA VAL A 157 5.99 3.46 2.09
C VAL A 157 7.23 3.35 2.97
N ALA A 158 7.62 2.13 3.36
CA ALA A 158 8.83 1.90 4.15
C ALA A 158 10.10 2.42 3.44
N LYS A 159 10.27 2.09 2.15
CA LYS A 159 11.38 2.63 1.35
C LYS A 159 11.32 4.15 1.19
N TYR A 160 10.11 4.71 1.06
CA TYR A 160 9.90 6.14 0.92
C TYR A 160 10.40 6.92 2.15
N VAL A 161 10.23 6.36 3.35
CA VAL A 161 10.74 6.93 4.61
C VAL A 161 12.13 6.40 5.00
N GLY A 162 12.85 5.76 4.07
CA GLY A 162 14.24 5.35 4.24
C GLY A 162 14.47 4.05 5.01
N MET A 163 13.47 3.19 5.18
CA MET A 163 13.65 1.87 5.81
C MET A 163 14.23 0.85 4.83
N GLU A 164 15.05 -0.06 5.34
CA GLU A 164 15.42 -1.29 4.64
C GLU A 164 14.20 -2.23 4.52
N VAL A 165 14.12 -2.99 3.42
CA VAL A 165 13.00 -3.93 3.20
C VAL A 165 13.55 -5.31 2.84
N PRO A 166 13.93 -6.14 3.84
CA PRO A 166 14.44 -7.47 3.59
C PRO A 166 13.40 -8.35 2.89
N HIS A 167 13.88 -9.22 2.01
CA HIS A 167 13.03 -10.27 1.45
C HIS A 167 12.84 -11.38 2.49
N VAL A 168 11.58 -11.71 2.77
CA VAL A 168 11.21 -12.80 3.68
C VAL A 168 10.36 -13.79 2.89
N GLU A 169 10.88 -15.00 2.73
CA GLU A 169 10.16 -16.09 2.08
C GLU A 169 8.88 -16.42 2.88
N GLY A 170 7.78 -16.71 2.20
CA GLY A 170 6.48 -16.95 2.84
C GLY A 170 5.73 -15.69 3.31
N ALA A 171 6.32 -14.48 3.24
CA ALA A 171 5.61 -13.24 3.53
C ALA A 171 4.72 -12.81 2.34
N THR A 172 3.56 -13.44 2.18
CA THR A 172 2.68 -13.26 1.00
C THR A 172 1.79 -12.02 1.07
N GLY A 173 1.49 -11.53 2.29
CA GLY A 173 0.48 -10.48 2.49
C GLY A 173 -0.97 -10.95 2.33
N ARG A 174 -1.22 -12.26 2.38
CA ARG A 174 -2.56 -12.88 2.37
C ARG A 174 -2.75 -13.75 3.61
N LEU A 175 -3.85 -14.51 3.66
CA LEU A 175 -4.16 -15.43 4.77
C LEU A 175 -3.12 -16.54 4.94
N ASP A 176 -2.48 -16.96 3.84
CA ASP A 176 -1.42 -17.96 3.81
C ASP A 176 -0.04 -17.42 4.22
N THR A 177 0.07 -16.15 4.63
CA THR A 177 1.36 -15.58 5.06
C THR A 177 1.95 -16.41 6.20
N ASP A 178 3.24 -16.72 6.07
CA ASP A 178 4.01 -17.38 7.12
C ASP A 178 4.36 -16.36 8.20
N ILE A 179 3.88 -16.61 9.42
CA ILE A 179 4.11 -15.74 10.58
C ILE A 179 5.40 -16.12 11.29
N GLU A 180 5.74 -17.39 11.33
CA GLU A 180 6.97 -17.87 11.97
C GLU A 180 8.19 -17.36 11.17
N ALA A 181 8.12 -17.40 9.83
CA ALA A 181 9.15 -16.81 8.98
C ALA A 181 9.30 -15.29 9.19
N LYS A 182 8.20 -14.56 9.38
CA LYS A 182 8.26 -13.13 9.72
C LYS A 182 8.83 -12.87 11.11
N ALA A 183 8.48 -13.71 12.09
CA ALA A 183 8.99 -13.61 13.44
C ALA A 183 10.50 -13.83 13.46
N GLU A 184 11.00 -14.88 12.80
CA GLU A 184 12.44 -15.15 12.72
C GLU A 184 13.18 -14.03 11.99
N ALA A 185 12.65 -13.56 10.86
CA ALA A 185 13.22 -12.40 10.16
C ALA A 185 13.27 -11.15 11.04
N ALA A 186 12.26 -10.93 11.90
CA ALA A 186 12.24 -9.80 12.82
C ALA A 186 13.31 -9.96 13.92
N ARG A 187 13.49 -11.17 14.47
CA ARG A 187 14.54 -11.47 15.45
C ARG A 187 15.94 -11.26 14.88
N GLU A 188 16.17 -11.71 13.64
CA GLU A 188 17.43 -11.44 12.95
C GLU A 188 17.65 -9.96 12.68
N ALA A 189 16.58 -9.24 12.30
CA ALA A 189 16.63 -7.81 12.03
C ALA A 189 16.93 -6.99 13.29
N LEU A 190 16.40 -7.36 14.46
CA LEU A 190 16.67 -6.69 15.74
C LEU A 190 18.16 -6.71 16.14
N ARG A 191 18.97 -7.59 15.54
CA ARG A 191 20.44 -7.59 15.75
C ARG A 191 21.17 -6.52 14.94
N LYS A 192 20.50 -5.90 13.97
CA LYS A 192 21.09 -4.98 12.98
C LYS A 192 20.42 -3.61 12.95
N PHE A 193 19.16 -3.55 13.35
CA PHE A 193 18.32 -2.36 13.25
C PHE A 193 17.73 -2.01 14.61
N ASP A 194 17.65 -0.72 14.90
CA ASP A 194 17.08 -0.19 16.14
C ASP A 194 15.54 -0.27 16.13
N PHE A 195 14.94 -0.22 14.93
CA PHE A 195 13.48 -0.30 14.74
C PHE A 195 13.09 -1.32 13.67
N VAL A 196 12.21 -2.27 14.02
CA VAL A 196 11.70 -3.29 13.11
C VAL A 196 10.18 -3.18 13.02
N PHE A 197 9.68 -2.81 11.83
CA PHE A 197 8.24 -2.77 11.54
C PHE A 197 7.78 -4.08 10.91
N VAL A 198 6.94 -4.83 11.59
CA VAL A 198 6.36 -6.09 11.05
C VAL A 198 4.90 -5.87 10.66
N HIS A 199 4.59 -6.01 9.38
CA HIS A 199 3.25 -5.78 8.84
C HIS A 199 2.51 -7.07 8.51
N VAL A 200 1.26 -7.19 8.98
CA VAL A 200 0.38 -8.35 8.75
C VAL A 200 -0.91 -7.91 8.06
N LYS A 201 -1.06 -8.22 6.76
CA LYS A 201 -2.19 -7.74 5.93
C LYS A 201 -3.46 -8.61 6.00
N GLY A 202 -3.32 -9.91 6.30
CA GLY A 202 -4.39 -10.89 6.06
C GLY A 202 -5.74 -10.56 6.73
N ALA A 203 -5.73 -9.94 7.92
CA ALA A 203 -6.94 -9.60 8.67
C ALA A 203 -7.84 -8.59 7.94
N ASP A 204 -7.23 -7.63 7.23
CA ASP A 204 -7.96 -6.63 6.46
C ASP A 204 -8.61 -7.25 5.21
N ASN A 205 -7.86 -8.09 4.47
CA ASN A 205 -8.40 -8.80 3.31
C ASN A 205 -9.62 -9.64 3.70
N ALA A 206 -9.53 -10.39 4.80
CA ALA A 206 -10.65 -11.19 5.31
C ALA A 206 -11.86 -10.33 5.68
N SER A 207 -11.63 -9.16 6.29
CA SER A 207 -12.69 -8.22 6.65
C SER A 207 -13.42 -7.68 5.42
N HIS A 208 -12.69 -7.30 4.37
CA HIS A 208 -13.27 -6.87 3.09
C HIS A 208 -14.09 -7.96 2.40
N ASP A 209 -13.68 -9.23 2.54
CA ASP A 209 -14.40 -10.37 1.97
C ASP A 209 -15.60 -10.82 2.84
N GLY A 210 -15.77 -10.24 4.03
CA GLY A 210 -16.78 -10.70 5.00
C GLY A 210 -16.45 -12.07 5.60
N ASN A 211 -15.19 -12.49 5.54
CA ASN A 211 -14.70 -13.78 6.01
C ASN A 211 -14.32 -13.71 7.50
N LEU A 212 -15.24 -14.08 8.38
CA LEU A 212 -15.00 -14.10 9.83
C LEU A 212 -13.88 -15.08 10.23
N GLU A 213 -13.91 -16.31 9.72
CA GLU A 213 -12.93 -17.34 10.05
C GLU A 213 -11.51 -16.91 9.66
N GLY A 214 -11.35 -16.34 8.46
CA GLY A 214 -10.09 -15.78 8.00
C GLY A 214 -9.59 -14.62 8.86
N LYS A 215 -10.50 -13.76 9.36
CA LYS A 215 -10.13 -12.66 10.26
C LYS A 215 -9.65 -13.20 11.60
N LEU A 216 -10.37 -14.16 12.19
CA LEU A 216 -10.00 -14.80 13.46
C LEU A 216 -8.66 -15.53 13.37
N LEU A 217 -8.45 -16.31 12.32
CA LEU A 217 -7.17 -16.97 12.04
C LEU A 217 -6.01 -15.97 12.01
N MET A 218 -6.22 -14.80 11.42
CA MET A 218 -5.19 -13.77 11.37
C MET A 218 -4.92 -13.11 12.72
N VAL A 219 -5.93 -12.99 13.59
CA VAL A 219 -5.76 -12.53 14.97
C VAL A 219 -4.95 -13.55 15.78
N GLU A 220 -5.25 -14.85 15.66
CA GLU A 220 -4.46 -15.92 16.29
C GLU A 220 -2.99 -15.90 15.83
N LYS A 221 -2.79 -15.68 14.53
CA LYS A 221 -1.47 -15.49 13.91
C LYS A 221 -0.73 -14.28 14.49
N VAL A 222 -1.39 -13.14 14.68
CA VAL A 222 -0.78 -11.96 15.33
C VAL A 222 -0.48 -12.23 16.80
N ASN A 223 -1.35 -12.93 17.52
CA ASN A 223 -1.06 -13.37 18.89
C ASN A 223 0.21 -14.24 18.94
N ARG A 224 0.33 -15.20 18.02
CA ARG A 224 1.54 -16.03 17.91
C ARG A 224 2.80 -15.22 17.63
N LEU A 225 2.72 -14.23 16.74
CA LEU A 225 3.83 -13.31 16.48
C LEU A 225 4.25 -12.56 17.75
N ALA A 226 3.27 -12.04 18.50
CA ALA A 226 3.51 -11.35 19.77
C ALA A 226 4.15 -12.25 20.83
N GLU A 227 3.71 -13.50 20.96
CA GLU A 227 4.31 -14.49 21.87
C GLU A 227 5.79 -14.78 21.56
N ILE A 228 6.18 -14.72 20.29
CA ILE A 228 7.57 -14.93 19.87
C ILE A 228 8.38 -13.67 20.16
N LEU A 229 7.91 -12.50 19.71
CA LEU A 229 8.66 -11.25 19.79
C LEU A 229 8.69 -10.64 21.19
N SER A 230 7.73 -10.96 22.07
CA SER A 230 7.75 -10.51 23.48
C SER A 230 8.91 -11.06 24.31
N LYS A 231 9.65 -12.04 23.77
CA LYS A 231 10.84 -12.62 24.40
C LYS A 231 12.14 -11.93 24.00
N GLU A 232 12.09 -11.03 23.03
CA GLU A 232 13.24 -10.27 22.57
C GLU A 232 13.46 -9.05 23.49
N ASP A 233 14.71 -8.62 23.61
CA ASP A 233 15.10 -7.43 24.36
C ASP A 233 14.77 -6.16 23.56
N ALA A 234 13.47 -5.87 23.43
CA ALA A 234 12.94 -4.76 22.67
C ALA A 234 11.57 -4.31 23.21
N TYR A 235 11.19 -3.07 22.92
CA TYR A 235 9.81 -2.64 23.07
C TYR A 235 8.94 -3.26 21.97
N LEU A 236 7.91 -4.00 22.36
CA LEU A 236 6.91 -4.56 21.48
C LEU A 236 5.69 -3.64 21.46
N ILE A 237 5.38 -3.07 20.29
CA ILE A 237 4.19 -2.26 20.08
C ILE A 237 3.26 -2.98 19.11
N ILE A 238 2.00 -3.15 19.49
CA ILE A 238 0.97 -3.82 18.67
C ILE A 238 -0.19 -2.87 18.46
N THR A 239 -0.55 -2.64 17.20
CA THR A 239 -1.74 -1.88 16.81
C THR A 239 -2.15 -2.22 15.37
N ALA A 240 -3.16 -1.54 14.85
CA ALA A 240 -3.58 -1.55 13.46
C ALA A 240 -3.44 -0.14 12.85
N ASP A 241 -3.30 -0.06 11.54
CA ASP A 241 -3.31 1.21 10.81
C ASP A 241 -4.73 1.78 10.68
N HIS A 242 -5.74 0.92 10.64
CA HIS A 242 -7.16 1.30 10.63
C HIS A 242 -8.08 0.16 11.06
N SER A 243 -9.35 0.51 11.32
CA SER A 243 -10.43 -0.45 11.53
C SER A 243 -11.05 -0.88 10.20
N THR A 244 -11.33 -2.18 10.07
CA THR A 244 -12.12 -2.75 8.95
C THR A 244 -13.19 -3.69 9.51
N PRO A 245 -14.39 -3.18 9.82
CA PRO A 245 -15.47 -4.02 10.37
C PRO A 245 -16.06 -4.96 9.33
N LEU A 246 -16.27 -6.23 9.70
CA LEU A 246 -16.87 -7.27 8.85
C LEU A 246 -18.30 -6.90 8.37
N SER A 247 -19.04 -6.12 9.18
CA SER A 247 -20.41 -5.70 8.89
C SER A 247 -20.50 -4.75 7.70
N ILE A 248 -19.50 -3.90 7.50
CA ILE A 248 -19.48 -2.91 6.41
C ILE A 248 -18.48 -3.24 5.30
N ARG A 249 -17.55 -4.19 5.55
CA ARG A 249 -16.57 -4.71 4.57
C ARG A 249 -15.72 -3.63 3.90
N ARG A 250 -15.47 -2.55 4.63
CA ARG A 250 -14.65 -1.41 4.23
C ARG A 250 -14.00 -0.79 5.46
N HIS A 251 -13.01 0.06 5.23
CA HIS A 251 -12.38 0.79 6.32
C HIS A 251 -13.43 1.68 7.02
N SER A 252 -13.32 1.79 8.34
CA SER A 252 -14.06 2.74 9.16
C SER A 252 -13.10 3.65 9.90
N SER A 253 -13.65 4.70 10.52
CA SER A 253 -12.91 5.63 11.38
C SER A 253 -12.97 5.22 12.85
N ASP A 254 -13.38 3.99 13.15
CA ASP A 254 -13.40 3.48 14.53
C ASP A 254 -11.96 3.40 15.05
N PRO A 255 -11.70 3.80 16.31
CA PRO A 255 -10.36 3.73 16.89
C PRO A 255 -9.86 2.29 16.95
N VAL A 256 -8.53 2.13 16.92
CA VAL A 256 -7.85 0.84 16.92
C VAL A 256 -7.15 0.60 18.26
N PRO A 257 -7.05 -0.67 18.71
CA PRO A 257 -6.38 -0.99 19.96
C PRO A 257 -4.86 -0.75 19.87
N VAL A 258 -4.23 -0.33 20.96
CA VAL A 258 -2.78 -0.11 21.08
C VAL A 258 -2.26 -0.79 22.34
N LEU A 259 -1.16 -1.54 22.19
CA LEU A 259 -0.39 -2.12 23.29
C LEU A 259 1.06 -1.68 23.17
N ILE A 260 1.67 -1.29 24.29
CA ILE A 260 3.12 -1.09 24.41
C ILE A 260 3.60 -2.02 25.54
N TYR A 261 4.50 -2.93 25.19
CA TYR A 261 5.08 -3.92 26.09
C TYR A 261 6.61 -3.83 26.06
N GLY A 262 7.25 -4.01 27.21
CA GLY A 262 8.70 -4.01 27.33
C GLY A 262 9.17 -3.57 28.71
N ASP A 263 10.47 -3.67 28.95
CA ASP A 263 11.07 -3.33 30.23
C ASP A 263 11.03 -1.82 30.49
N GLY A 264 10.71 -1.44 31.73
CA GLY A 264 10.54 -0.03 32.12
C GLY A 264 9.19 0.60 31.75
N THR A 265 8.30 -0.12 31.08
CA THR A 265 6.93 0.37 30.80
C THR A 265 6.10 0.50 32.08
N ARG A 266 5.28 1.55 32.16
CA ARG A 266 4.30 1.74 33.25
C ARG A 266 3.04 0.93 32.94
N ARG A 267 2.87 -0.20 33.61
CA ARG A 267 1.76 -1.13 33.38
C ARG A 267 0.48 -0.66 34.07
N ASP A 268 -0.63 -0.65 33.34
CA ASP A 268 -1.96 -0.44 33.90
C ASP A 268 -2.62 -1.76 34.35
N LYS A 269 -3.94 -1.74 34.56
CA LYS A 269 -4.70 -2.91 35.04
C LYS A 269 -5.35 -3.73 33.92
N VAL A 270 -5.28 -3.30 32.66
CA VAL A 270 -5.89 -4.01 31.54
C VAL A 270 -5.20 -5.36 31.34
N GLN A 271 -6.00 -6.42 31.17
CA GLN A 271 -5.51 -7.81 31.06
C GLN A 271 -5.77 -8.46 29.69
N SER A 272 -6.53 -7.79 28.82
CA SER A 272 -6.97 -8.32 27.53
C SER A 272 -6.76 -7.29 26.42
N PHE A 273 -6.42 -7.77 25.23
CA PHE A 273 -6.23 -6.94 24.05
C PHE A 273 -7.39 -7.10 23.07
N ASP A 274 -8.38 -6.23 23.22
CA ASP A 274 -9.56 -6.08 22.36
C ASP A 274 -10.05 -4.62 22.46
N GLU A 275 -10.90 -4.19 21.53
CA GLU A 275 -11.36 -2.81 21.40
C GLU A 275 -12.01 -2.26 22.69
N VAL A 276 -12.69 -3.11 23.47
CA VAL A 276 -13.39 -2.70 24.70
C VAL A 276 -12.42 -2.64 25.87
N SER A 277 -11.61 -3.69 26.07
CA SER A 277 -10.69 -3.78 27.21
C SER A 277 -9.63 -2.68 27.18
N VAL A 278 -9.05 -2.40 26.01
CA VAL A 278 -7.98 -1.37 25.89
C VAL A 278 -8.50 0.05 26.05
N SER A 279 -9.82 0.29 25.91
CA SER A 279 -10.41 1.61 26.14
C SER A 279 -10.23 2.12 27.58
N LEU A 280 -9.91 1.22 28.52
CA LEU A 280 -9.60 1.52 29.91
C LEU A 280 -8.09 1.69 30.18
N GLY A 281 -7.25 1.59 29.15
CA GLY A 281 -5.80 1.67 29.26
C GLY A 281 -5.28 3.06 29.59
N CYS A 282 -4.12 3.13 30.24
CA CYS A 282 -3.54 4.40 30.71
C CYS A 282 -2.95 5.28 29.59
N LEU A 283 -2.80 4.74 28.39
CA LEU A 283 -2.38 5.49 27.19
C LEU A 283 -3.45 6.49 26.73
N GLY A 284 -4.72 6.26 27.11
CA GLY A 284 -5.84 7.06 26.63
C GLY A 284 -6.04 6.94 25.12
N HIS A 285 -6.51 8.02 24.49
CA HIS A 285 -6.71 8.08 23.05
C HIS A 285 -5.53 8.81 22.40
N LEU A 286 -4.76 8.09 21.58
CA LEU A 286 -3.61 8.61 20.85
C LEU A 286 -3.89 8.62 19.36
N THR A 287 -3.44 9.67 18.68
CA THR A 287 -3.25 9.65 17.24
C THR A 287 -2.02 8.82 16.86
N GLY A 288 -1.94 8.37 15.61
CA GLY A 288 -0.74 7.65 15.12
C GLY A 288 0.56 8.47 15.25
N ILE A 289 0.47 9.81 15.18
CA ILE A 289 1.61 10.71 15.38
C ILE A 289 2.07 10.70 16.84
N GLU A 290 1.14 10.72 17.80
CA GLU A 290 1.45 10.67 19.22
C GLU A 290 1.99 9.31 19.64
N LEU A 291 1.48 8.22 19.06
CA LEU A 291 2.05 6.89 19.23
C LEU A 291 3.51 6.85 18.73
N ASN A 292 3.79 7.39 17.53
CA ASN A 292 5.16 7.47 17.02
C ASN A 292 6.08 8.28 17.94
N ARG A 293 5.63 9.42 18.47
CA ARG A 293 6.41 10.20 19.45
C ARG A 293 6.72 9.40 20.70
N THR A 294 5.75 8.62 21.19
CA THR A 294 5.94 7.74 22.35
C THR A 294 6.96 6.64 22.07
N ILE A 295 6.92 6.02 20.88
CA ILE A 295 7.90 5.01 20.45
C ILE A 295 9.31 5.61 20.40
N VAL A 296 9.46 6.77 19.76
CA VAL A 296 10.77 7.46 19.64
C VAL A 296 11.33 7.83 21.02
N ASP A 297 10.49 8.27 21.95
CA ASP A 297 10.89 8.56 23.32
C ASP A 297 11.33 7.30 24.09
N LEU A 298 10.58 6.20 23.98
CA LEU A 298 10.95 4.91 24.59
C LEU A 298 12.29 4.38 24.07
N MET A 299 12.60 4.62 22.80
CA MET A 299 13.90 4.28 22.20
C MET A 299 15.05 5.22 22.64
N GLY A 300 14.77 6.28 23.40
CA GLY A 300 15.76 7.28 23.79
C GLY A 300 16.17 8.24 22.66
N CYS A 301 15.41 8.24 21.56
CA CYS A 301 15.64 9.09 20.39
C CYS A 301 14.82 10.39 20.43
N GLY A 302 14.07 10.63 21.50
CA GLY A 302 13.28 11.85 21.69
C GLY A 302 14.14 13.09 21.93
N HIS A 303 13.75 14.21 21.33
CA HIS A 303 14.38 15.52 21.60
C HIS A 303 13.51 16.35 22.53
N MET A 304 14.09 16.82 23.64
CA MET A 304 13.45 17.83 24.48
C MET A 304 13.43 19.17 23.74
N VAL A 305 12.30 19.87 23.80
CA VAL A 305 12.15 21.22 23.24
C VAL A 305 12.00 22.21 24.38
N GLY A 306 12.87 23.21 24.44
CA GLY A 306 12.77 24.33 25.39
C GLY A 306 13.64 24.22 26.65
N SER A 307 14.72 23.43 26.62
CA SER A 307 15.77 23.40 27.64
C SER A 307 17.01 24.17 27.20
#